data_AF-A0A7S0GU87-F1
#
_entry.id   AF-A0A7S0GU87-F1
#
_cell.length_a   1.000
_cell.length_b   1.000
_cell.length_c   1.000
_cell.angle_alpha   90.00
_cell.angle_beta   90.00
_cell.angle_gamma   90.00
#
_symmetry.space_group_name_H-M   'P 1'
#
loop_
_entity.id
_entity.type
_entity.pdbx_description
1 polymer ?
#
loop_
_entity_poly.entity_id
_entity_poly.type
_entity_poly.pdbx_seq_one_letter_code
_entity_poly.pdbx_strand_id
1 'polypeptide(L)'
;EEAKSQSRLPSKAGHKRLATHHHVAIHGDSVDEKKEDDLYLDFDMRGKIPETLNEWTEMRYKATGADDDEDASSDDGVGAEGYELTKHRKGRLKRWFRIGKAHDAAQLLSFKKSIIKKSLLKCNRPHDEQMVQMFKNIMSFMGDRESSKPPVAHARKIVRVALNSTIGVRDEIYLQICKQTRQHPDPSRCLEGWNLLLVCLYSFPPSKNIKVGDYINEVLREEKTAPGVKKRAELARKLLAICVSKGARKEPPTDFEVEAIRLMRLIELQIRLPCDSSNSNNKSFKIYVDPYVSVAE
;
A
#
# COMPACT_ATOMS: atom_id res chain seq x y z
N GLU A 1 -3.81 75.96 0.22
CA GLU A 1 -5.06 75.22 0.52
C GLU A 1 -5.34 74.29 -0.64
N GLU A 2 -5.06 73.00 -0.46
CA GLU A 2 -6.05 71.91 -0.26
C GLU A 2 -6.54 71.33 -1.60
N ALA A 3 -6.08 70.12 -1.96
CA ALA A 3 -6.84 68.84 -1.87
C ALA A 3 -7.84 68.67 -3.05
N LYS A 4 -8.10 67.53 -3.70
CA LYS A 4 -7.80 66.08 -3.64
C LYS A 4 -8.23 65.54 -5.04
N SER A 5 -7.49 64.67 -5.74
CA SER A 5 -7.56 63.18 -5.69
C SER A 5 -8.24 62.54 -6.93
N GLN A 6 -7.67 61.38 -7.32
CA GLN A 6 -8.18 60.29 -8.19
C GLN A 6 -7.80 60.29 -9.69
N SER A 7 -6.58 59.82 -9.98
CA SER A 7 -6.30 59.06 -11.21
C SER A 7 -6.39 57.55 -10.91
N ARG A 8 -7.35 56.88 -11.54
CA ARG A 8 -7.47 55.41 -11.54
C ARG A 8 -6.40 54.81 -12.46
N LEU A 9 -5.50 54.02 -11.90
CA LEU A 9 -4.69 53.04 -12.64
C LEU A 9 -5.34 51.65 -12.51
N PRO A 10 -5.26 50.80 -13.56
CA PRO A 10 -5.87 49.47 -13.53
C PRO A 10 -5.09 48.54 -12.61
N SER A 11 -5.80 47.98 -11.62
CA SER A 11 -5.32 46.87 -10.78
C SER A 11 -5.03 45.65 -11.65
N LYS A 12 -3.76 45.40 -11.96
CA LYS A 12 -3.27 44.08 -12.37
C LYS A 12 -2.94 43.28 -11.11
N ALA A 13 -3.95 42.85 -10.37
CA ALA A 13 -3.82 41.75 -9.43
C ALA A 13 -3.82 40.44 -10.23
N GLY A 14 -2.68 40.15 -10.86
CA GLY A 14 -2.40 38.82 -11.40
C GLY A 14 -2.24 37.84 -10.25
N HIS A 15 -3.36 37.30 -9.75
CA HIS A 15 -3.33 36.03 -9.03
C HIS A 15 -2.83 34.99 -10.03
N LYS A 16 -1.51 34.81 -10.10
CA LYS A 16 -0.94 33.57 -10.63
C LYS A 16 -1.44 32.48 -9.69
N ARG A 17 -2.53 31.82 -10.08
CA ARG A 17 -2.88 30.49 -9.58
C ARG A 17 -1.61 29.67 -9.72
N LEU A 18 -0.92 29.41 -8.60
CA LEU A 18 0.14 28.42 -8.58
C LEU A 18 -0.52 27.12 -9.02
N ALA A 19 0.00 26.54 -10.09
CA ALA A 19 -0.39 25.22 -10.54
C ALA A 19 -0.14 24.26 -9.37
N THR A 20 -1.20 23.80 -8.72
CA THR A 20 -1.14 22.69 -7.78
C THR A 20 -0.73 21.47 -8.60
N HIS A 21 0.55 21.09 -8.55
CA HIS A 21 0.91 19.73 -8.92
C HIS A 21 0.35 18.85 -7.79
N HIS A 22 -0.68 18.09 -8.14
CA HIS A 22 -1.71 17.55 -7.26
C HIS A 22 -1.22 16.44 -6.30
N HIS A 23 0.10 16.30 -6.14
CA HIS A 23 0.76 15.36 -5.22
C HIS A 23 1.35 16.03 -3.99
N VAL A 24 1.44 17.37 -4.00
CA VAL A 24 2.09 18.19 -2.97
C VAL A 24 1.20 19.39 -2.65
N ALA A 25 0.70 19.49 -1.41
CA ALA A 25 -0.05 20.67 -0.97
C ALA A 25 0.86 21.59 -0.15
N ILE A 26 1.16 22.80 -0.66
CA ILE A 26 2.03 23.79 -0.01
C ILE A 26 1.18 24.80 0.78
N HIS A 27 1.49 24.99 2.06
CA HIS A 27 0.82 26.00 2.91
C HIS A 27 1.85 27.00 3.45
N GLY A 28 1.54 28.30 3.30
CA GLY A 28 2.32 29.40 3.87
C GLY A 28 1.92 29.72 5.32
N ASP A 29 2.76 30.48 6.03
CA ASP A 29 2.66 30.80 7.47
C ASP A 29 1.38 31.56 7.92
N SER A 30 0.47 31.90 7.01
CA SER A 30 -0.85 32.43 7.37
C SER A 30 -1.83 31.28 7.60
N VAL A 31 -2.05 30.94 8.87
CA VAL A 31 -2.92 29.87 9.34
C VAL A 31 -4.38 30.18 9.00
N ASP A 32 -4.84 29.74 7.83
CA ASP A 32 -6.25 29.39 7.66
C ASP A 32 -6.41 27.96 8.21
N GLU A 33 -7.11 27.82 9.33
CA GLU A 33 -7.53 26.54 9.91
C GLU A 33 -8.42 25.78 8.91
N LYS A 34 -7.81 25.04 7.99
CA LYS A 34 -8.55 24.04 7.19
C LYS A 34 -8.85 22.83 8.05
N LYS A 35 -10.09 22.34 7.92
CA LYS A 35 -10.61 21.19 8.67
C LYS A 35 -9.80 19.94 8.34
N GLU A 36 -9.54 19.13 9.37
CA GLU A 36 -8.78 17.87 9.34
C GLU A 36 -9.25 16.89 8.24
N ASP A 37 -10.50 17.03 7.79
CA ASP A 37 -11.11 16.26 6.70
C ASP A 37 -10.45 16.47 5.32
N ASP A 38 -9.77 17.61 5.07
CA ASP A 38 -9.09 17.92 3.80
C ASP A 38 -7.71 17.24 3.66
N LEU A 39 -7.16 16.66 4.75
CA LEU A 39 -5.83 16.03 4.79
C LEU A 39 -5.87 14.50 4.57
N TYR A 40 -7.01 14.00 4.09
CA TYR A 40 -7.22 12.59 3.84
C TYR A 40 -6.37 12.09 2.66
N LEU A 41 -5.92 10.84 2.70
CA LEU A 41 -5.43 10.11 1.53
C LEU A 41 -6.61 9.86 0.57
N ASP A 42 -7.07 10.92 -0.09
CA ASP A 42 -8.03 10.84 -1.17
C ASP A 42 -7.31 11.01 -2.52
N PHE A 43 -7.68 10.13 -3.44
CA PHE A 43 -7.05 10.01 -4.74
C PHE A 43 -7.67 10.96 -5.77
N ASP A 44 -8.71 11.73 -5.43
CA ASP A 44 -9.25 12.78 -6.32
C ASP A 44 -8.17 13.82 -6.69
N MET A 45 -7.06 13.85 -5.95
CA MET A 45 -5.86 14.61 -6.27
C MET A 45 -4.89 13.95 -7.28
N ARG A 46 -5.20 12.79 -7.87
CA ARG A 46 -4.40 12.22 -8.97
C ARG A 46 -5.34 12.03 -10.14
N GLY A 47 -5.10 12.75 -11.23
CA GLY A 47 -5.98 12.79 -12.41
C GLY A 47 -6.44 11.42 -12.92
N LYS A 48 -7.47 11.43 -13.79
CA LYS A 48 -8.25 10.27 -14.28
C LYS A 48 -7.53 8.92 -14.18
N ILE A 49 -8.04 8.08 -13.28
CA ILE A 49 -7.67 6.68 -13.12
C ILE A 49 -8.34 5.87 -14.25
N PRO A 50 -7.60 5.10 -15.08
CA PRO A 50 -8.18 4.18 -16.06
C PRO A 50 -9.05 3.11 -15.38
N GLU A 51 -10.15 2.74 -16.03
CA GLU A 51 -11.22 1.94 -15.41
C GLU A 51 -10.84 0.47 -15.16
N THR A 52 -9.80 -0.05 -15.83
CA THR A 52 -9.42 -1.46 -15.69
C THR A 52 -7.91 -1.68 -15.45
N LEU A 53 -7.59 -2.66 -14.58
CA LEU A 53 -6.23 -3.08 -14.22
C LEU A 53 -5.47 -3.71 -15.41
N ASN A 54 -6.18 -4.27 -16.39
CA ASN A 54 -5.61 -4.93 -17.56
C ASN A 54 -4.96 -3.94 -18.53
N GLU A 55 -5.53 -2.74 -18.69
CA GLU A 55 -4.98 -1.69 -19.56
C GLU A 55 -3.61 -1.20 -19.09
N TRP A 56 -3.39 -1.11 -17.77
CA TRP A 56 -2.09 -0.74 -17.19
C TRP A 56 -1.02 -1.80 -17.39
N THR A 57 -1.40 -3.07 -17.27
CA THR A 57 -0.48 -4.20 -17.45
C THR A 57 0.06 -4.17 -18.88
N GLU A 58 -0.82 -3.98 -19.87
CA GLU A 58 -0.45 -3.85 -21.29
C GLU A 58 0.37 -2.57 -21.58
N MET A 59 0.02 -1.42 -20.98
CA MET A 59 0.76 -0.17 -21.18
C MET A 59 2.20 -0.24 -20.66
N ARG A 60 2.43 -0.95 -19.55
CA ARG A 60 3.80 -1.19 -19.03
C ARG A 60 4.62 -2.01 -20.03
N TYR A 61 4.08 -3.11 -20.54
CA TYR A 61 4.80 -3.96 -21.52
C TYR A 61 5.08 -3.23 -22.85
N LYS A 62 4.25 -2.26 -23.24
CA LYS A 62 4.52 -1.40 -24.41
C LYS A 62 5.54 -0.30 -24.13
N ALA A 63 5.56 0.27 -22.93
CA ALA A 63 6.42 1.40 -22.59
C ALA A 63 7.85 1.01 -22.20
N THR A 64 8.06 -0.20 -21.68
CA THR A 64 9.40 -0.65 -21.24
C THR A 64 10.28 -1.17 -22.38
N GLY A 65 9.80 -1.27 -23.63
CA GLY A 65 10.57 -1.81 -24.74
C GLY A 65 11.06 -3.23 -24.41
N ALA A 66 10.23 -4.23 -24.70
CA ALA A 66 10.50 -5.63 -24.39
C ALA A 66 11.65 -6.21 -25.26
N ASP A 67 12.86 -5.70 -25.05
CA ASP A 67 14.15 -6.29 -25.41
C ASP A 67 15.20 -6.12 -24.27
N ASP A 68 15.00 -5.23 -23.29
CA ASP A 68 15.89 -5.07 -22.12
C ASP A 68 15.32 -5.77 -20.87
N ASP A 69 15.32 -7.11 -20.92
CA ASP A 69 14.93 -8.06 -19.89
C ASP A 69 15.99 -8.22 -18.77
N GLU A 70 16.23 -7.21 -17.93
CA GLU A 70 17.10 -7.38 -16.75
C GLU A 70 16.39 -7.35 -15.38
N ASP A 71 15.23 -6.67 -15.24
CA ASP A 71 14.55 -6.56 -13.94
C ASP A 71 13.20 -7.32 -13.84
N ALA A 72 12.65 -7.81 -14.96
CA ALA A 72 11.42 -8.60 -15.00
C ALA A 72 11.64 -10.10 -15.23
N SER A 73 12.89 -10.49 -15.53
CA SER A 73 13.31 -11.85 -15.89
C SER A 73 14.07 -12.58 -14.76
N SER A 74 13.94 -12.14 -13.50
CA SER A 74 14.18 -13.06 -12.39
C SER A 74 13.02 -14.05 -12.29
N ASP A 75 12.87 -14.87 -13.33
CA ASP A 75 12.36 -16.22 -13.17
C ASP A 75 13.23 -16.83 -12.08
N ASP A 76 12.70 -16.93 -10.86
CA ASP A 76 13.35 -17.57 -9.71
C ASP A 76 13.63 -19.08 -9.99
N GLY A 77 13.54 -19.54 -11.26
CA GLY A 77 13.49 -20.92 -11.72
C GLY A 77 12.22 -21.64 -11.27
N VAL A 78 11.21 -20.90 -10.78
CA VAL A 78 10.03 -21.45 -10.14
C VAL A 78 8.92 -21.60 -11.17
N GLY A 79 8.82 -22.78 -11.76
CA GLY A 79 7.70 -23.15 -12.62
C GLY A 79 6.34 -23.01 -11.94
N ALA A 80 5.26 -23.00 -12.72
CA ALA A 80 3.88 -22.77 -12.27
C ALA A 80 3.45 -23.63 -11.05
N GLU A 81 4.02 -24.83 -10.89
CA GLU A 81 3.77 -25.72 -9.75
C GLU A 81 4.21 -25.13 -8.39
N GLY A 82 5.21 -24.25 -8.38
CA GLY A 82 5.70 -23.60 -7.17
C GLY A 82 4.70 -22.59 -6.59
N TYR A 83 3.85 -22.01 -7.43
CA TYR A 83 2.79 -21.08 -7.04
C TYR A 83 1.49 -21.77 -6.60
N GLU A 84 1.45 -23.10 -6.60
CA GLU A 84 0.29 -23.81 -6.07
C GLU A 84 0.16 -23.63 -4.55
N LEU A 85 -1.06 -23.32 -4.10
CA LEU A 85 -1.41 -23.29 -2.69
C LEU A 85 -1.24 -24.67 -2.05
N THR A 86 -0.73 -24.65 -0.83
CA THR A 86 -0.40 -25.87 -0.13
C THR A 86 -1.65 -26.53 0.43
N LYS A 87 -1.97 -27.71 -0.10
CA LYS A 87 -3.14 -28.49 0.31
C LYS A 87 -2.88 -29.11 1.68
N HIS A 88 -3.78 -28.89 2.63
CA HIS A 88 -3.68 -29.52 3.95
C HIS A 88 -4.08 -31.00 3.85
N ARG A 89 -3.15 -31.92 4.13
CA ARG A 89 -3.42 -33.36 4.15
C ARG A 89 -4.01 -33.73 5.51
N LYS A 90 -5.34 -33.81 5.64
CA LYS A 90 -5.97 -34.35 6.87
C LYS A 90 -5.95 -35.88 6.84
N GLY A 91 -5.21 -36.46 7.78
CA GLY A 91 -5.45 -37.74 8.49
C GLY A 91 -5.85 -38.99 7.69
N ARG A 92 -5.11 -40.10 7.94
CA ARG A 92 -5.35 -41.45 7.38
C ARG A 92 -6.80 -41.95 7.49
N LEU A 93 -7.61 -41.45 8.42
CA LEU A 93 -8.99 -41.87 8.65
C LEU A 93 -10.00 -41.45 7.56
N LYS A 94 -9.71 -40.38 6.77
CA LYS A 94 -10.59 -39.93 5.68
C LYS A 94 -10.40 -40.70 4.36
N ARG A 95 -9.43 -41.61 4.28
CA ARG A 95 -9.20 -42.44 3.07
C ARG A 95 -10.24 -43.55 2.93
N TRP A 96 -10.90 -43.97 4.01
CA TRP A 96 -11.92 -45.02 3.99
C TRP A 96 -13.29 -44.51 3.50
N PHE A 97 -13.68 -43.29 3.87
CA PHE A 97 -14.96 -42.69 3.46
C PHE A 97 -14.69 -41.61 2.40
N ARG A 98 -14.82 -41.97 1.11
CA ARG A 98 -14.78 -41.01 -0.02
C ARG A 98 -15.93 -40.00 0.08
N ILE A 99 -15.76 -38.94 0.84
CA ILE A 99 -16.53 -37.68 0.72
C ILE A 99 -15.56 -36.53 1.04
N GLY A 100 -15.10 -35.83 0.01
CA GLY A 100 -14.29 -34.64 0.19
C GLY A 100 -13.91 -34.04 -1.15
N LYS A 101 -14.74 -33.09 -1.63
CA LYS A 101 -14.35 -32.12 -2.66
C LYS A 101 -12.97 -31.55 -2.30
N ALA A 102 -12.14 -31.31 -3.30
CA ALA A 102 -10.91 -30.54 -3.15
C ALA A 102 -11.21 -29.29 -2.31
N HIS A 103 -10.34 -28.98 -1.33
CA HIS A 103 -10.48 -27.74 -0.57
C HIS A 103 -10.53 -26.57 -1.55
N ASP A 104 -11.63 -25.82 -1.54
CA ASP A 104 -11.76 -24.59 -2.29
C ASP A 104 -10.63 -23.65 -1.86
N ALA A 105 -9.91 -23.06 -2.83
CA ALA A 105 -8.79 -22.15 -2.57
C ALA A 105 -9.24 -20.98 -1.67
N ALA A 106 -10.51 -20.57 -1.79
CA ALA A 106 -11.13 -19.57 -0.92
C ALA A 106 -11.15 -19.98 0.57
N GLN A 107 -11.35 -21.27 0.87
CA GLN A 107 -11.33 -21.79 2.24
C GLN A 107 -9.90 -21.91 2.79
N LEU A 108 -8.89 -22.12 1.93
CA LEU A 108 -7.48 -22.11 2.34
C LEU A 108 -6.99 -20.69 2.62
N LEU A 109 -7.57 -19.70 1.97
CA LEU A 109 -7.28 -18.28 2.13
C LEU A 109 -8.28 -17.56 3.05
N SER A 110 -9.00 -18.25 3.93
CA SER A 110 -9.83 -17.59 4.97
C SER A 110 -9.06 -17.41 6.29
N PHE A 111 -9.56 -16.52 7.14
CA PHE A 111 -8.94 -16.16 8.42
C PHE A 111 -8.54 -17.38 9.24
N LYS A 112 -7.36 -17.30 9.87
CA LYS A 112 -6.86 -18.36 10.74
C LYS A 112 -6.33 -17.78 12.04
N LYS A 113 -7.03 -18.08 13.13
CA LYS A 113 -6.64 -17.71 14.51
C LYS A 113 -5.31 -18.35 14.96
N SER A 114 -4.95 -19.51 14.42
CA SER A 114 -3.71 -20.22 14.79
C SER A 114 -2.57 -19.89 13.84
N ILE A 115 -1.35 -19.83 14.39
CA ILE A 115 -0.12 -19.63 13.64
C ILE A 115 0.00 -20.72 12.56
N ILE A 116 0.32 -20.34 11.33
CA ILE A 116 0.64 -21.29 10.26
C ILE A 116 1.91 -22.07 10.62
N LYS A 117 2.02 -23.32 10.16
CA LYS A 117 3.22 -24.15 10.40
C LYS A 117 4.16 -24.20 9.19
N LYS A 118 3.69 -23.64 8.08
CA LYS A 118 4.08 -23.97 6.71
C LYS A 118 3.63 -22.81 5.83
N SER A 119 4.47 -22.35 4.91
CA SER A 119 4.14 -21.37 3.87
C SER A 119 2.87 -21.77 3.09
N LEU A 120 2.14 -20.78 2.59
CA LEU A 120 0.96 -20.95 1.75
C LEU A 120 1.37 -21.44 0.35
N LEU A 121 2.42 -20.86 -0.24
CA LEU A 121 3.01 -21.23 -1.52
C LEU A 121 4.06 -22.34 -1.36
N LYS A 122 4.09 -23.28 -2.31
CA LYS A 122 5.06 -24.38 -2.30
C LYS A 122 6.49 -23.92 -2.58
N CYS A 123 6.70 -22.90 -3.40
CA CYS A 123 8.04 -22.37 -3.69
C CYS A 123 8.77 -21.87 -2.43
N ASN A 124 8.02 -21.44 -1.42
CA ASN A 124 8.58 -20.93 -0.17
C ASN A 124 8.79 -22.00 0.91
N ARG A 125 8.67 -23.29 0.60
CA ARG A 125 8.96 -24.38 1.56
C ARG A 125 10.34 -24.30 2.20
N PRO A 126 11.43 -24.01 1.46
CA PRO A 126 12.75 -23.81 2.06
C PRO A 126 12.80 -22.64 3.05
N HIS A 127 11.84 -21.72 2.97
CA HIS A 127 11.73 -20.53 3.81
C HIS A 127 10.55 -20.62 4.80
N ASP A 128 10.05 -21.82 5.11
CA ASP A 128 8.91 -22.04 6.01
C ASP A 128 9.07 -21.27 7.34
N GLU A 129 10.26 -21.30 7.96
CA GLU A 129 10.52 -20.58 9.22
C GLU A 129 10.35 -19.06 9.09
N GLN A 130 10.88 -18.49 8.01
CA GLN A 130 10.75 -17.07 7.71
C GLN A 130 9.29 -16.70 7.46
N MET A 131 8.54 -17.55 6.75
CA MET A 131 7.13 -17.30 6.41
C MET A 131 6.22 -17.46 7.62
N VAL A 132 6.51 -18.39 8.52
CA VAL A 132 5.86 -18.48 9.84
C VAL A 132 6.14 -17.23 10.66
N GLN A 133 7.36 -16.69 10.61
CA GLN A 133 7.69 -15.45 11.31
C GLN A 133 6.99 -14.23 10.70
N MET A 134 6.81 -14.17 9.37
CA MET A 134 6.00 -13.13 8.72
C MET A 134 4.54 -13.21 9.15
N PHE A 135 3.98 -14.41 9.23
CA PHE A 135 2.61 -14.60 9.72
C PHE A 135 2.44 -14.09 11.16
N LYS A 136 3.39 -14.36 12.06
CA LYS A 136 3.38 -13.82 13.43
C LYS A 136 3.44 -12.29 13.44
N ASN A 137 4.25 -11.69 12.57
CA ASN A 137 4.33 -10.22 12.45
C ASN A 137 3.01 -9.64 11.94
N ILE A 138 2.37 -10.28 10.95
CA ILE A 138 1.05 -9.87 10.43
C ILE A 138 0.01 -9.92 11.56
N MET A 139 -0.10 -11.04 12.28
CA MET A 139 -1.03 -11.15 13.41
C MET A 139 -0.74 -10.14 14.52
N SER A 140 0.54 -9.83 14.79
CA SER A 140 0.90 -8.86 15.83
C SER A 140 0.62 -7.42 15.39
N PHE A 141 0.82 -7.09 14.11
CA PHE A 141 0.40 -5.82 13.52
C PHE A 141 -1.12 -5.65 13.63
N MET A 142 -1.86 -6.71 13.28
CA MET A 142 -3.32 -6.71 13.30
C MET A 142 -3.91 -6.70 14.71
N GLY A 143 -3.12 -6.99 15.75
CA GLY A 143 -3.60 -7.11 17.13
C GLY A 143 -4.24 -8.46 17.46
N ASP A 144 -4.13 -9.46 16.58
CA ASP A 144 -4.55 -10.85 16.85
C ASP A 144 -3.58 -11.60 17.76
N ARG A 145 -2.37 -11.07 17.93
CA ARG A 145 -1.31 -11.65 18.74
C ARG A 145 -0.62 -10.58 19.57
N GLU A 146 -0.48 -10.85 20.87
CA GLU A 146 0.27 -9.98 21.77
C GLU A 146 1.75 -9.90 21.39
N SER A 147 2.29 -8.71 21.50
CA SER A 147 3.67 -8.39 21.20
C SER A 147 4.13 -7.23 22.09
N SER A 148 5.38 -7.28 22.54
CA SER A 148 6.01 -6.16 23.23
C SER A 148 6.39 -5.01 22.29
N LYS A 149 6.33 -5.23 20.97
CA LYS A 149 6.67 -4.24 19.95
C LYS A 149 5.40 -3.57 19.43
N PRO A 150 5.45 -2.27 19.08
CA PRO A 150 4.33 -1.59 18.49
C PRO A 150 4.01 -2.16 17.09
N PRO A 151 2.76 -2.05 16.60
CA PRO A 151 2.35 -2.51 15.27
C PRO A 151 3.30 -2.03 14.16
N VAL A 152 3.67 -0.76 14.18
CA VAL A 152 4.57 -0.14 13.18
C VAL A 152 5.90 -0.89 13.02
N ALA A 153 6.47 -1.40 14.12
CA ALA A 153 7.72 -2.17 14.06
C ALA A 153 7.55 -3.51 13.31
N HIS A 154 6.36 -4.13 13.39
CA HIS A 154 6.05 -5.34 12.64
C HIS A 154 5.90 -5.04 11.14
N ALA A 155 5.19 -3.98 10.77
CA ALA A 155 5.07 -3.56 9.37
C ALA A 155 6.44 -3.30 8.74
N ARG A 156 7.30 -2.53 9.42
CA ARG A 156 8.67 -2.27 8.94
C ARG A 156 9.49 -3.54 8.77
N LYS A 157 9.36 -4.51 9.68
CA LYS A 157 10.06 -5.79 9.55
C LYS A 157 9.55 -6.59 8.36
N ILE A 158 8.23 -6.61 8.12
CA ILE A 158 7.61 -7.28 6.97
C ILE A 158 8.13 -6.66 5.67
N VAL A 159 8.05 -5.33 5.52
CA VAL A 159 8.51 -4.65 4.30
C VAL A 159 10.01 -4.85 4.10
N ARG A 160 10.84 -4.73 5.14
CA ARG A 160 12.28 -4.97 5.03
C ARG A 160 12.59 -6.38 4.52
N VAL A 161 11.86 -7.40 4.98
CA VAL A 161 12.04 -8.77 4.46
C VAL A 161 11.63 -8.83 2.99
N ALA A 162 10.46 -8.28 2.64
CA ALA A 162 9.97 -8.27 1.25
C ALA A 162 10.94 -7.60 0.26
N LEU A 163 11.51 -6.45 0.62
CA LEU A 163 12.46 -5.73 -0.23
C LEU A 163 13.76 -6.51 -0.46
N ASN A 164 14.19 -7.32 0.50
CA ASN A 164 15.45 -8.07 0.45
C ASN A 164 15.26 -9.57 0.11
N SER A 165 14.11 -9.96 -0.41
CA SER A 165 13.77 -11.36 -0.72
C SER A 165 13.23 -11.52 -2.14
N THR A 166 13.11 -12.78 -2.58
CA THR A 166 12.60 -13.18 -3.89
C THR A 166 11.13 -12.82 -4.09
N ILE A 167 10.66 -12.90 -5.34
CA ILE A 167 9.28 -12.63 -5.71
C ILE A 167 8.33 -13.59 -4.98
N GLY A 168 8.71 -14.87 -4.86
CA GLY A 168 7.95 -15.86 -4.09
C GLY A 168 7.66 -15.43 -2.65
N VAL A 169 8.63 -14.82 -1.96
CA VAL A 169 8.45 -14.33 -0.58
C VAL A 169 7.50 -13.12 -0.53
N ARG A 170 7.61 -12.20 -1.49
CA ARG A 170 6.71 -11.03 -1.59
C ARG A 170 5.26 -11.48 -1.77
N ASP A 171 5.06 -12.44 -2.66
CA ASP A 171 3.73 -12.99 -2.96
C ASP A 171 3.11 -13.72 -1.77
N GLU A 172 3.92 -14.46 -1.02
CA GLU A 172 3.49 -15.13 0.20
C GLU A 172 3.03 -14.15 1.27
N ILE A 173 3.72 -13.01 1.44
CA ILE A 173 3.30 -11.95 2.37
C ILE A 173 1.92 -11.43 1.98
N TYR A 174 1.70 -11.13 0.70
CA TYR A 174 0.39 -10.72 0.19
C TYR A 174 -0.69 -11.77 0.47
N LEU A 175 -0.43 -13.04 0.16
CA LEU A 175 -1.39 -14.12 0.40
C LEU A 175 -1.70 -14.32 1.88
N GLN A 176 -0.71 -14.16 2.77
CA GLN A 176 -0.95 -14.22 4.21
C GLN A 176 -1.80 -13.05 4.71
N ILE A 177 -1.61 -11.84 4.18
CA ILE A 177 -2.46 -10.68 4.49
C ILE A 177 -3.89 -10.93 4.00
N CYS A 178 -4.07 -11.28 2.71
CA CYS A 178 -5.38 -11.62 2.15
C CYS A 178 -6.08 -12.74 2.95
N LYS A 179 -5.30 -13.71 3.42
CA LYS A 179 -5.79 -14.79 4.27
C LYS A 179 -6.34 -14.26 5.59
N GLN A 180 -5.62 -13.38 6.26
CA GLN A 180 -6.05 -12.85 7.55
C GLN A 180 -7.23 -11.89 7.42
N THR A 181 -7.35 -11.14 6.33
CA THR A 181 -8.47 -10.20 6.13
C THR A 181 -9.75 -10.87 5.63
N ARG A 182 -9.67 -12.02 4.93
CA ARG A 182 -10.86 -12.74 4.44
C ARG A 182 -11.61 -13.42 5.59
N GLN A 183 -12.90 -13.07 5.75
CA GLN A 183 -13.78 -13.64 6.79
C GLN A 183 -13.22 -13.49 8.21
N HIS A 184 -12.50 -12.39 8.46
CA HIS A 184 -12.03 -12.09 9.81
C HIS A 184 -13.22 -11.81 10.73
N PRO A 185 -13.32 -12.43 11.93
CA PRO A 185 -14.45 -12.24 12.83
C PRO A 185 -14.49 -10.88 13.54
N ASP A 186 -13.44 -10.07 13.42
CA ASP A 186 -13.29 -8.79 14.12
C ASP A 186 -13.04 -7.71 13.06
N PRO A 187 -14.01 -6.82 12.80
CA PRO A 187 -13.87 -5.76 11.79
C PRO A 187 -12.73 -4.79 12.07
N SER A 188 -12.39 -4.54 13.34
CA SER A 188 -11.31 -3.62 13.73
C SER A 188 -9.95 -4.22 13.39
N ARG A 189 -9.75 -5.51 13.69
CA ARG A 189 -8.52 -6.23 13.34
C ARG A 189 -8.40 -6.45 11.83
N CYS A 190 -9.53 -6.73 11.17
CA CYS A 190 -9.60 -6.78 9.71
C CYS A 190 -9.12 -5.46 9.08
N LEU A 191 -9.57 -4.31 9.62
CA LEU A 191 -9.16 -2.99 9.17
C LEU A 191 -7.64 -2.79 9.24
N GLU A 192 -6.99 -3.25 10.31
CA GLU A 192 -5.53 -3.23 10.42
C GLU A 192 -4.85 -4.14 9.39
N GLY A 193 -5.43 -5.29 9.07
CA GLY A 193 -4.94 -6.12 7.96
C GLY A 193 -4.96 -5.37 6.61
N TRP A 194 -5.99 -4.57 6.37
CA TRP A 194 -6.07 -3.70 5.19
C TRP A 194 -5.08 -2.53 5.24
N ASN A 195 -4.84 -1.93 6.41
CA ASN A 195 -3.76 -0.95 6.57
C ASN A 195 -2.40 -1.56 6.19
N LEU A 196 -2.14 -2.79 6.63
CA LEU A 196 -0.89 -3.48 6.31
C LEU A 196 -0.78 -3.81 4.81
N LEU A 197 -1.89 -4.15 4.15
CA LEU A 197 -1.93 -4.31 2.70
C LEU A 197 -1.52 -3.01 1.99
N LEU A 198 -2.06 -1.87 2.42
CA LEU A 198 -1.69 -0.55 1.87
C LEU A 198 -0.21 -0.25 2.08
N VAL A 199 0.34 -0.53 3.28
CA VAL A 199 1.78 -0.37 3.55
C VAL A 199 2.62 -1.18 2.57
N CYS A 200 2.24 -2.43 2.28
CA CYS A 200 2.92 -3.26 1.29
C CYS A 200 2.78 -2.66 -0.12
N LEU A 201 1.57 -2.24 -0.51
CA LEU A 201 1.30 -1.60 -1.80
C LEU A 201 1.92 -0.21 -1.97
N TYR A 202 2.38 0.45 -0.92
CA TYR A 202 3.23 1.64 -1.01
C TYR A 202 4.73 1.30 -1.12
N SER A 203 5.09 0.02 -0.97
CA SER A 203 6.47 -0.42 -0.78
C SER A 203 6.99 -1.33 -1.88
N PHE A 204 6.23 -2.33 -2.32
CA PHE A 204 6.66 -3.29 -3.33
C PHE A 204 5.46 -3.90 -4.06
N PRO A 205 5.56 -4.22 -5.36
CA PRO A 205 4.44 -4.81 -6.10
C PRO A 205 4.30 -6.31 -5.81
N PRO A 206 3.07 -6.85 -5.81
CA PRO A 206 2.85 -8.29 -5.97
C PRO A 206 3.22 -8.72 -7.40
N SER A 207 3.52 -10.00 -7.60
CA SER A 207 3.71 -10.54 -8.94
C SER A 207 2.38 -10.83 -9.65
N LYS A 208 2.43 -11.04 -10.96
CA LYS A 208 1.29 -11.51 -11.78
C LYS A 208 0.84 -12.93 -11.45
N ASN A 209 1.65 -13.70 -10.72
CA ASN A 209 1.37 -15.10 -10.40
C ASN A 209 0.33 -15.25 -9.30
N ILE A 210 0.04 -14.17 -8.56
CA ILE A 210 -0.99 -14.15 -7.52
C ILE A 210 -2.09 -13.13 -7.83
N LYS A 211 -3.31 -13.45 -7.40
CA LYS A 211 -4.53 -12.72 -7.77
C LYS A 211 -4.96 -11.69 -6.71
N VAL A 212 -4.04 -10.80 -6.31
CA VAL A 212 -4.33 -9.75 -5.30
C VAL A 212 -5.41 -8.79 -5.81
N GLY A 213 -5.37 -8.40 -7.08
CA GLY A 213 -6.39 -7.54 -7.70
C GLY A 213 -7.79 -8.15 -7.67
N ASP A 214 -7.91 -9.46 -7.96
CA ASP A 214 -9.20 -10.16 -7.90
C ASP A 214 -9.77 -10.16 -6.48
N TYR A 215 -8.92 -10.37 -5.47
CA TYR A 215 -9.33 -10.30 -4.06
C TYR A 215 -9.83 -8.90 -3.66
N ILE A 216 -9.11 -7.85 -4.07
CA ILE A 216 -9.54 -6.46 -3.80
C ILE A 216 -10.91 -6.20 -4.43
N ASN A 217 -11.10 -6.59 -5.69
CA ASN A 217 -12.37 -6.42 -6.40
C ASN A 217 -13.50 -7.26 -5.80
N GLU A 218 -13.21 -8.45 -5.29
CA GLU A 218 -14.17 -9.27 -4.55
C GLU A 218 -14.71 -8.53 -3.32
N VAL A 219 -13.81 -7.97 -2.50
CA VAL A 219 -14.18 -7.23 -1.28
C VAL A 219 -14.98 -5.96 -1.60
N LEU A 220 -14.64 -5.28 -2.70
CA LEU A 220 -15.38 -4.10 -3.16
C LEU A 220 -16.82 -4.41 -3.62
N ARG A 221 -17.05 -5.63 -4.15
CA ARG A 221 -18.38 -6.10 -4.56
C ARG A 221 -19.22 -6.60 -3.38
N GLU A 222 -18.60 -6.99 -2.26
CA GLU A 222 -19.32 -7.49 -1.10
C GLU A 222 -20.06 -6.36 -0.37
N GLU A 223 -21.39 -6.43 -0.35
CA GLU A 223 -22.26 -5.40 0.24
C GLU A 223 -22.05 -5.25 1.76
N LYS A 224 -21.70 -6.33 2.44
CA LYS A 224 -21.54 -6.38 3.91
C LYS A 224 -20.17 -5.89 4.38
N THR A 225 -19.28 -5.50 3.46
CA THR A 225 -17.95 -4.99 3.81
C THR A 225 -18.06 -3.72 4.65
N ALA A 226 -17.35 -3.68 5.79
CA ALA A 226 -17.33 -2.52 6.66
C ALA A 226 -16.83 -1.27 5.91
N PRO A 227 -17.41 -0.07 6.13
CA PRO A 227 -17.07 1.14 5.37
C PRO A 227 -15.57 1.48 5.38
N GLY A 228 -14.92 1.36 6.53
CA GLY A 228 -13.48 1.62 6.66
C GLY A 228 -12.61 0.65 5.85
N VAL A 229 -13.02 -0.61 5.73
CA VAL A 229 -12.36 -1.62 4.90
C VAL A 229 -12.59 -1.32 3.43
N LYS A 230 -13.83 -0.97 3.04
CA LYS A 230 -14.17 -0.61 1.66
C LYS A 230 -13.33 0.56 1.16
N LYS A 231 -13.18 1.61 1.97
CA LYS A 231 -12.34 2.78 1.66
C LYS A 231 -10.87 2.40 1.43
N ARG A 232 -10.33 1.47 2.22
CA ARG A 232 -8.96 0.95 2.04
C ARG A 232 -8.84 0.06 0.82
N ALA A 233 -9.86 -0.75 0.51
CA ALA A 233 -9.88 -1.56 -0.70
C ALA A 233 -9.92 -0.70 -1.97
N GLU A 234 -10.67 0.42 -1.95
CA GLU A 234 -10.69 1.38 -3.06
C GLU A 234 -9.32 2.02 -3.28
N LEU A 235 -8.64 2.43 -2.19
CA LEU A 235 -7.27 2.93 -2.26
C LEU A 235 -6.31 1.83 -2.73
N ALA A 236 -6.40 0.62 -2.19
CA ALA A 236 -5.57 -0.52 -2.57
C ALA A 236 -5.67 -0.83 -4.06
N ARG A 237 -6.88 -0.76 -4.65
CA ARG A 237 -7.09 -0.96 -6.09
C ARG A 237 -6.29 0.05 -6.91
N LYS A 238 -6.28 1.32 -6.50
CA LYS A 238 -5.55 2.40 -7.18
C LYS A 238 -4.03 2.27 -6.97
N LEU A 239 -3.62 1.98 -5.74
CA LEU A 239 -2.21 1.78 -5.39
C LEU A 239 -1.61 0.55 -6.08
N LEU A 240 -2.37 -0.51 -6.31
CA LEU A 240 -1.88 -1.67 -7.04
C LEU A 240 -1.36 -1.28 -8.42
N ALA A 241 -2.08 -0.42 -9.15
CA ALA A 241 -1.64 0.06 -10.46
C ALA A 241 -0.38 0.93 -10.36
N ILE A 242 -0.33 1.86 -9.39
CA ILE A 242 0.87 2.70 -9.17
C ILE A 242 2.07 1.84 -8.76
N CYS A 243 1.88 0.90 -7.84
CA CYS A 243 2.94 0.08 -7.27
C CYS A 243 3.58 -0.81 -8.33
N VAL A 244 2.76 -1.41 -9.19
CA VAL A 244 3.25 -2.16 -10.35
C VAL A 244 4.03 -1.24 -11.30
N SER A 245 3.56 0.00 -11.50
CA SER A 245 4.23 1.00 -12.36
C SER A 245 5.57 1.50 -11.79
N LYS A 246 5.60 1.93 -10.52
CA LYS A 246 6.79 2.51 -9.88
C LYS A 246 7.80 1.45 -9.42
N GLY A 247 7.38 0.20 -9.24
CA GLY A 247 8.24 -0.88 -8.76
C GLY A 247 8.51 -0.80 -7.25
N ALA A 248 9.50 -1.56 -6.79
CA ALA A 248 9.83 -1.64 -5.37
C ALA A 248 10.63 -0.42 -4.89
N ARG A 249 10.33 0.04 -3.67
CA ARG A 249 11.12 1.04 -2.98
C ARG A 249 12.52 0.52 -2.63
N LYS A 250 13.47 1.45 -2.52
CA LYS A 250 14.82 1.16 -2.02
C LYS A 250 14.87 0.99 -0.50
N GLU A 251 14.06 1.76 0.22
CA GLU A 251 14.03 1.75 1.68
C GLU A 251 12.65 1.40 2.23
N PRO A 252 12.55 0.67 3.36
CA PRO A 252 11.29 0.45 4.06
C PRO A 252 10.65 1.77 4.53
N PRO A 253 9.32 1.80 4.74
CA PRO A 253 8.65 2.99 5.26
C PRO A 253 9.14 3.35 6.67
N THR A 254 9.16 4.65 6.95
CA THR A 254 9.37 5.22 8.28
C THR A 254 8.16 4.98 9.18
N ASP A 255 8.33 5.19 10.49
CA ASP A 255 7.22 5.05 11.43
C ASP A 255 6.10 6.07 11.14
N PHE A 256 6.46 7.28 10.71
CA PHE A 256 5.53 8.33 10.32
C PHE A 256 4.72 7.95 9.08
N GLU A 257 5.36 7.36 8.07
CA GLU A 257 4.67 6.87 6.86
C GLU A 257 3.66 5.77 7.20
N VAL A 258 4.06 4.77 7.99
CA VAL A 258 3.16 3.67 8.38
C VAL A 258 1.96 4.22 9.15
N GLU A 259 2.18 5.13 10.09
CA GLU A 259 1.07 5.70 10.87
C GLU A 259 0.18 6.61 10.01
N ALA A 260 0.77 7.36 9.06
CA ALA A 260 0.00 8.15 8.11
C ALA A 260 -0.90 7.26 7.23
N ILE A 261 -0.39 6.12 6.75
CA ILE A 261 -1.18 5.15 5.99
C ILE A 261 -2.31 4.56 6.84
N ARG A 262 -2.04 4.19 8.10
CA ARG A 262 -3.06 3.61 9.01
C ARG A 262 -4.20 4.58 9.28
N LEU A 263 -3.86 5.84 9.49
CA LEU A 263 -4.81 6.94 9.71
C LEU A 263 -5.42 7.47 8.41
N MET A 264 -4.95 6.99 7.26
CA MET A 264 -5.35 7.46 5.93
C MET A 264 -5.15 8.97 5.75
N ARG A 265 -4.00 9.49 6.17
CA ARG A 265 -3.61 10.91 6.08
C ARG A 265 -2.36 11.13 5.22
N LEU A 266 -2.22 12.34 4.69
CA LEU A 266 -0.96 12.78 4.08
C LEU A 266 0.14 12.94 5.14
N ILE A 267 1.39 12.88 4.68
CA ILE A 267 2.57 13.10 5.51
C ILE A 267 2.92 14.59 5.47
N GLU A 268 2.92 15.24 6.62
CA GLU A 268 3.40 16.62 6.74
C GLU A 268 4.93 16.64 6.78
N LEU A 269 5.55 17.39 5.88
CA LEU A 269 6.98 17.67 5.86
C LEU A 269 7.22 19.17 6.02
N GLN A 270 8.16 19.54 6.88
CA GLN A 270 8.63 20.91 7.01
C GLN A 270 9.90 21.11 6.18
N ILE A 271 9.82 21.95 5.15
CA ILE A 271 10.94 22.28 4.28
C ILE A 271 11.54 23.61 4.71
N ARG A 272 12.87 23.67 4.82
CA ARG A 272 13.62 24.89 5.14
C ARG A 272 14.45 25.29 3.93
N LEU A 273 14.30 26.54 3.48
CA LEU A 273 15.14 27.09 2.42
C LEU A 273 16.27 27.91 3.03
N PRO A 274 17.52 27.74 2.54
CA PRO A 274 18.58 28.67 2.88
C PRO A 274 18.20 30.07 2.37
N CYS A 275 18.24 31.06 3.26
CA CYS A 275 18.02 32.45 2.92
C CYS A 275 19.37 33.16 2.85
N ASP A 276 19.56 34.02 1.84
CA ASP A 276 20.76 34.86 1.76
C ASP A 276 20.86 35.75 3.02
N SER A 277 22.10 35.92 3.49
CA SER A 277 22.53 36.48 4.77
C SER A 277 22.06 37.91 5.10
N SER A 278 21.21 38.52 4.28
CA SER A 278 20.63 39.85 4.50
C SER A 278 19.21 39.83 5.09
N ASN A 279 18.56 38.67 5.21
CA ASN A 279 17.22 38.55 5.80
C ASN A 279 17.15 37.35 6.75
N SER A 280 17.28 37.60 8.06
CA SER A 280 17.47 36.59 9.12
C SER A 280 16.26 35.69 9.41
N ASN A 281 15.23 35.71 8.58
CA ASN A 281 14.08 34.83 8.73
C ASN A 281 14.24 33.62 7.82
N ASN A 282 14.75 32.51 8.38
CA ASN A 282 14.66 31.19 7.76
C ASN A 282 13.20 30.94 7.34
N LYS A 283 12.93 30.99 6.04
CA LYS A 283 11.61 30.64 5.51
C LYS A 283 11.45 29.12 5.62
N SER A 284 10.56 28.69 6.50
CA SER A 284 10.07 27.32 6.53
C SER A 284 8.67 27.27 5.95
N PHE A 285 8.35 26.24 5.18
CA PHE A 285 6.98 25.98 4.76
C PHE A 285 6.64 24.52 4.94
N LYS A 286 5.34 24.26 5.11
CA LYS A 286 4.82 22.90 5.26
C LYS A 286 4.31 22.40 3.92
N ILE A 287 4.66 21.17 3.60
CA ILE A 287 4.09 20.43 2.47
C ILE A 287 3.43 19.16 2.98
N TYR A 288 2.35 18.75 2.33
CA TYR A 288 1.70 17.46 2.61
C TYR A 288 1.86 16.55 1.41
N VAL A 289 2.41 15.36 1.65
CA VAL A 289 2.80 14.42 0.60
C VAL A 289 2.22 13.03 0.82
N ASP A 290 1.96 12.35 -0.28
CA ASP A 290 1.68 10.92 -0.31
C ASP A 290 2.98 10.10 -0.20
N PRO A 291 2.96 8.86 0.32
CA PRO A 291 4.17 8.03 0.41
C PRO A 291 4.87 7.73 -0.93
N TYR A 292 4.22 7.96 -2.08
CA TYR A 292 4.82 7.80 -3.41
C TYR A 292 5.43 9.07 -4.03
N VAL A 293 5.35 10.22 -3.36
CA VAL A 293 5.90 11.48 -3.89
C VAL A 293 7.41 11.37 -4.01
N SER A 294 7.93 11.71 -5.20
CA SER A 294 9.36 11.83 -5.46
C SER A 294 9.86 13.23 -5.12
N VAL A 295 11.19 13.38 -4.93
CA VAL A 295 11.81 14.69 -4.64
C VAL A 295 11.64 15.69 -5.79
N ALA A 296 11.45 15.21 -7.02
CA ALA A 296 11.27 16.06 -8.19
C ALA A 296 9.85 16.64 -8.34
N GLU A 297 8.85 15.98 -7.75
CA GLU A 297 7.44 16.40 -7.71
C GLU A 297 7.20 17.44 -6.60
#